data_AF-A0A6M0BL09-F1
#
_entry.id   AF-A0A6M0BL09-F1
#
_cell.length_a   1.000
_cell.length_b   1.000
_cell.length_c   1.000
_cell.angle_alpha   90.00
_cell.angle_beta   90.00
_cell.angle_gamma   90.00
#
_symmetry.space_group_name_H-M   'P 1'
#
loop_
_entity.id
_entity.type
_entity.pdbx_description
1 polymer ?
#
loop_
_entity_poly.entity_id
_entity_poly.type
_entity_poly.pdbx_seq_one_letter_code
_entity_poly.pdbx_strand_id
1 'polypeptide(L)'
;MGLIILSLFLSLLLVLVSGFSGKSQEDDIVLGMSAAFTGASRSLGIELYRGSMAYIEDINRQGGINGKQIVIQAYDDGYNPTRAIKNTINLIENDDVFLLFDTGIDYTTNLINSQVVPSYNDTSLAAVVTIEH
;
A
#
# COMPACT_ATOMS: atom_id res chain seq x y z
N MET A 1 35.88 -39.05 24.89
CA MET A 1 36.30 -37.71 24.40
C MET A 1 35.70 -37.36 23.04
N GLY A 2 35.79 -38.24 22.02
CA GLY A 2 35.26 -37.96 20.66
C GLY A 2 33.75 -37.74 20.55
N LEU A 3 32.91 -38.49 21.30
CA LEU A 3 31.45 -38.34 21.24
C LEU A 3 30.95 -36.97 21.72
N ILE A 4 31.61 -36.40 22.74
CA ILE A 4 31.25 -35.10 23.33
C ILE A 4 31.57 -33.99 22.32
N ILE A 5 32.74 -34.06 21.67
CA ILE A 5 33.17 -33.10 20.64
C ILE A 5 32.19 -33.12 19.46
N LEU A 6 31.74 -34.30 19.03
CA LEU A 6 30.77 -34.44 17.93
C LEU A 6 29.40 -33.83 18.29
N SER A 7 28.93 -34.06 19.52
CA SER A 7 27.66 -33.48 19.99
C SER A 7 27.69 -31.95 20.07
N LEU A 8 28.81 -31.37 20.52
CA LEU A 8 29.01 -29.92 20.57
C LEU A 8 29.06 -29.31 19.17
N PHE A 9 29.73 -29.99 18.24
CA PHE A 9 29.79 -29.56 16.84
C PHE A 9 28.40 -29.60 16.18
N LEU A 10 27.60 -30.63 16.45
CA LEU A 10 26.26 -30.78 15.90
C LEU A 10 25.28 -29.75 16.49
N SER A 11 25.39 -29.45 17.78
CA SER A 11 24.60 -28.37 18.40
C SER A 11 24.97 -27.00 17.85
N LEU A 12 26.26 -26.75 17.59
CA LEU A 12 26.72 -25.50 17.01
C LEU A 12 26.22 -25.34 15.55
N LEU A 13 26.23 -26.43 14.78
CA LEU A 13 25.68 -26.46 13.43
C LEU A 13 24.17 -26.17 13.42
N LEU A 14 23.42 -26.74 14.37
CA LEU A 14 21.97 -26.53 14.47
C LEU A 14 21.61 -25.09 14.86
N VAL A 15 22.40 -24.46 15.73
CA VAL A 15 22.26 -23.03 16.08
C VAL A 15 22.56 -22.13 14.87
N LEU A 16 23.57 -22.48 14.07
CA LEU A 16 23.91 -21.72 12.85
C LEU A 16 22.85 -21.84 11.74
N VAL A 17 22.24 -23.01 11.57
CA VAL A 17 21.14 -23.23 10.59
C VAL A 17 19.85 -22.52 11.03
N SER A 18 19.58 -22.44 12.34
CA SER A 18 18.38 -21.77 12.87
C SER A 18 18.49 -20.23 12.86
N GLY A 19 19.70 -19.68 12.71
CA GLY A 19 19.96 -18.23 12.68
C GLY A 19 19.65 -17.55 11.34
N PHE A 20 19.31 -18.30 10.30
CA PHE A 20 19.01 -17.78 8.96
C PHE A 20 17.50 -17.79 8.66
N SER A 21 16.67 -17.37 9.61
CA SER A 21 15.33 -16.84 9.31
C SER A 21 15.43 -15.31 9.25
N GLY A 22 16.26 -14.82 8.33
CA GLY A 22 16.19 -13.43 7.93
C GLY A 22 14.87 -13.24 7.18
N LYS A 23 13.82 -12.86 7.90
CA LYS A 23 12.67 -12.22 7.26
C LYS A 23 13.26 -10.96 6.64
N SER A 24 13.49 -11.02 5.33
CA SER A 24 13.78 -9.85 4.50
C SER A 24 12.79 -8.78 4.94
N GLN A 25 13.30 -7.71 5.57
CA GLN A 25 12.49 -6.53 5.85
C GLN A 25 12.28 -5.86 4.49
N GLU A 26 11.45 -6.48 3.68
CA GLU A 26 10.98 -5.93 2.43
C GLU A 26 9.99 -4.82 2.78
N ASP A 27 10.24 -3.63 2.25
CA ASP A 27 9.35 -2.49 2.47
C ASP A 27 7.91 -2.83 2.04
N ASP A 28 6.96 -2.41 2.86
CA ASP A 28 5.52 -2.58 2.63
C ASP A 28 5.08 -1.91 1.33
N ILE A 29 3.99 -2.40 0.75
CA ILE A 29 3.36 -1.80 -0.43
C ILE A 29 2.48 -0.66 0.06
N VAL A 30 2.99 0.57 -0.03
CA VAL A 30 2.27 1.77 0.43
C VAL A 30 1.43 2.35 -0.71
N LEU A 31 0.12 2.43 -0.51
CA LEU A 31 -0.85 3.05 -1.41
C LEU A 31 -1.18 4.45 -0.89
N GLY A 32 -0.96 5.50 -1.69
CA GLY A 32 -1.28 6.87 -1.32
C GLY A 32 -2.70 7.27 -1.68
N MET A 33 -3.46 7.84 -0.76
CA MET A 33 -4.84 8.28 -0.99
C MET A 33 -5.01 9.74 -0.57
N SER A 34 -5.52 10.58 -1.48
CA SER A 34 -6.11 11.88 -1.12
C SER A 34 -7.60 11.79 -1.36
N ALA A 35 -8.39 11.93 -0.29
CA ALA A 35 -9.83 11.84 -0.38
C ALA A 35 -10.51 12.82 0.57
N ALA A 36 -11.79 13.07 0.31
CA ALA A 36 -12.63 13.83 1.21
C ALA A 36 -12.99 12.96 2.43
N PHE A 37 -12.29 13.15 3.55
CA PHE A 37 -12.73 12.64 4.86
C PHE A 37 -13.52 13.69 5.63
N THR A 38 -13.41 14.95 5.21
CA THR A 38 -14.23 16.08 5.65
C THR A 38 -14.95 16.75 4.48
N GLY A 39 -15.82 17.72 4.76
CA GLY A 39 -16.54 18.46 3.72
C GLY A 39 -17.78 17.76 3.15
N ALA A 40 -18.31 18.31 2.06
CA ALA A 40 -19.60 17.92 1.49
C ALA A 40 -19.63 16.48 0.96
N SER A 41 -18.50 15.99 0.46
CA SER A 41 -18.38 14.65 -0.16
C SER A 41 -17.77 13.60 0.77
N ARG A 42 -17.72 13.87 2.09
CA ARG A 42 -16.99 13.02 3.06
C ARG A 42 -17.47 11.57 3.12
N SER A 43 -18.77 11.33 2.89
CA SER A 43 -19.35 9.99 2.99
C SER A 43 -18.72 9.06 1.95
N LEU A 44 -18.49 9.56 0.74
CA LEU A 44 -17.88 8.76 -0.34
C LEU A 44 -16.44 8.38 0.02
N GLY A 45 -15.62 9.35 0.43
CA GLY A 45 -14.23 9.07 0.80
C GLY A 45 -14.09 8.12 1.99
N ILE A 46 -14.95 8.27 3.01
CA ILE A 46 -14.96 7.37 4.17
C ILE A 46 -15.37 5.95 3.79
N GLU A 47 -16.47 5.78 3.04
CA GLU A 47 -16.96 4.45 2.69
C GLU A 47 -16.02 3.72 1.74
N LEU A 48 -15.39 4.44 0.80
CA LEU A 48 -14.36 3.84 -0.02
C LEU A 48 -13.16 3.38 0.81
N TYR A 49 -12.60 4.26 1.66
CA TYR A 49 -11.47 3.91 2.51
C TYR A 49 -11.78 2.67 3.37
N ARG A 50 -12.98 2.62 3.96
CA ARG A 50 -13.44 1.46 4.74
C ARG A 50 -13.51 0.18 3.92
N GLY A 51 -14.11 0.24 2.73
CA GLY A 51 -14.21 -0.91 1.82
C GLY A 51 -12.83 -1.42 1.41
N SER A 52 -11.93 -0.52 1.03
CA SER A 52 -10.55 -0.84 0.67
C SER A 52 -9.78 -1.47 1.84
N MET A 53 -9.86 -0.89 3.03
CA MET A 53 -9.22 -1.42 4.23
C MET A 53 -9.72 -2.82 4.58
N ALA A 54 -11.03 -3.07 4.50
CA ALA A 54 -11.59 -4.38 4.81
C ALA A 54 -11.00 -5.50 3.93
N TYR A 55 -10.82 -5.22 2.63
CA TYR A 55 -10.22 -6.16 1.69
C TYR A 55 -8.70 -6.30 1.88
N ILE A 56 -7.99 -5.18 2.04
CA ILE A 56 -6.54 -5.17 2.28
C ILE A 56 -6.19 -5.92 3.57
N GLU A 57 -6.95 -5.73 4.64
CA GLU A 57 -6.76 -6.45 5.90
C GLU A 57 -6.91 -7.97 5.74
N ASP A 58 -7.79 -8.42 4.85
CA ASP A 58 -7.93 -9.85 4.56
C ASP A 58 -6.70 -10.40 3.82
N ILE A 59 -6.19 -9.66 2.82
CA ILE A 59 -4.95 -10.02 2.11
C ILE A 59 -3.76 -10.04 3.08
N ASN A 60 -3.63 -9.01 3.91
CA ASN A 60 -2.55 -8.88 4.87
C ASN A 60 -2.57 -10.02 5.92
N ARG A 61 -3.77 -10.42 6.38
CA ARG A 61 -3.96 -11.58 7.25
C ARG A 61 -3.52 -12.90 6.59
N GLN A 62 -3.59 -13.01 5.27
CA GLN A 62 -3.12 -14.16 4.50
C GLN A 62 -1.61 -14.12 4.20
N GLY A 63 -0.88 -13.15 4.75
CA GLY A 63 0.56 -13.00 4.57
C GLY A 63 0.97 -11.91 3.59
N GLY A 64 0.01 -11.13 3.07
CA GLY A 64 0.28 -10.03 2.16
C GLY A 64 0.62 -10.48 0.74
N ILE A 65 1.19 -9.57 -0.06
CA ILE A 65 1.62 -9.87 -1.43
C ILE A 65 3.13 -10.12 -1.41
N ASN A 66 3.55 -11.32 -1.76
CA ASN A 66 4.96 -11.74 -1.72
C ASN A 66 5.60 -11.54 -0.33
N GLY A 67 4.81 -11.61 0.75
CA GLY A 67 5.29 -11.39 2.12
C GLY A 67 5.28 -9.93 2.59
N LYS A 68 4.94 -8.98 1.71
CA LYS A 68 4.81 -7.54 2.01
C LYS A 68 3.39 -7.19 2.43
N GLN A 69 3.24 -6.37 3.46
CA GLN A 69 1.91 -5.86 3.83
C GLN A 69 1.53 -4.72 2.89
N ILE A 70 0.22 -4.55 2.67
CA ILE A 70 -0.32 -3.41 1.95
C ILE A 70 -0.80 -2.39 2.98
N VAL A 71 -0.40 -1.12 2.83
CA VAL A 71 -0.77 -0.03 3.74
C VAL A 71 -1.38 1.10 2.93
N ILE A 72 -2.45 1.72 3.42
CA ILE A 72 -2.99 2.96 2.82
C ILE A 72 -2.49 4.16 3.62
N GLN A 73 -1.67 5.00 2.99
CA GLN A 73 -1.30 6.33 3.49
C GLN A 73 -2.33 7.34 2.98
N ALA A 74 -3.24 7.78 3.87
CA ALA A 74 -4.38 8.60 3.49
C ALA A 74 -4.31 10.03 4.06
N TYR A 75 -4.61 11.02 3.23
CA TYR A 75 -4.77 12.42 3.61
C TYR A 75 -6.16 12.95 3.28
N ASP A 76 -6.70 13.78 4.18
CA ASP A 76 -7.94 14.51 3.94
C ASP A 76 -7.68 15.71 3.02
N ASP A 77 -8.42 15.81 1.91
CA ASP A 77 -8.47 17.02 1.09
C ASP A 77 -9.73 17.86 1.34
N GLY A 78 -10.71 17.35 2.08
CA GLY A 78 -11.97 18.05 2.36
C GLY A 78 -12.76 18.44 1.12
N TYR A 79 -12.60 17.70 0.02
CA TYR A 79 -13.16 18.01 -1.30
C TYR A 79 -12.65 19.36 -1.86
N ASN A 80 -11.40 19.72 -1.54
CA ASN A 80 -10.74 20.93 -2.03
C ASN A 80 -9.61 20.59 -3.02
N PRO A 81 -9.63 21.12 -4.26
CA PRO A 81 -8.64 20.79 -5.28
C PRO A 81 -7.21 21.17 -4.91
N THR A 82 -7.02 22.32 -4.24
CA THR A 82 -5.70 22.79 -3.84
C THR A 82 -5.09 21.91 -2.76
N ARG A 83 -5.90 21.42 -1.82
CA ARG A 83 -5.45 20.44 -0.81
C ARG A 83 -5.14 19.10 -1.47
N ALA A 84 -5.97 18.62 -2.39
CA ALA A 84 -5.74 17.37 -3.10
C ALA A 84 -4.38 17.39 -3.85
N ILE A 85 -4.06 18.45 -4.58
CA ILE A 85 -2.75 18.60 -5.26
C ILE A 85 -1.60 18.56 -4.26
N LYS A 86 -1.70 19.27 -3.13
CA LYS A 86 -0.65 19.27 -2.09
C LYS A 86 -0.47 17.89 -1.47
N ASN A 87 -1.56 17.19 -1.18
CA ASN A 87 -1.52 15.83 -0.64
C ASN A 87 -0.84 14.90 -1.66
N THR A 88 -1.21 14.97 -2.94
CA THR A 88 -0.58 14.17 -3.99
C THR A 88 0.92 14.42 -4.10
N ILE A 89 1.36 15.68 -4.08
CA ILE A 89 2.79 16.02 -4.09
C ILE A 89 3.49 15.44 -2.86
N ASN A 90 2.89 15.57 -1.67
CA ASN A 90 3.46 15.01 -0.45
C ASN A 90 3.59 13.48 -0.50
N LEU A 91 2.56 12.81 -1.00
CA LEU A 91 2.53 11.35 -1.17
C LEU A 91 3.66 10.87 -2.09
N ILE A 92 3.94 11.62 -3.16
CA ILE A 92 4.99 11.29 -4.12
C ILE A 92 6.38 11.64 -3.56
N GLU A 93 6.56 12.87 -3.07
CA GLU A 93 7.88 13.41 -2.76
C GLU A 93 8.40 12.99 -1.37
N ASN A 94 7.50 12.81 -0.39
CA ASN A 94 7.88 12.58 0.99
C ASN A 94 7.52 11.17 1.50
N ASP A 95 6.39 10.63 1.07
CA ASP A 95 5.91 9.33 1.56
C ASP A 95 6.32 8.14 0.66
N ASP A 96 6.93 8.42 -0.51
CA ASP A 96 7.42 7.43 -1.49
C ASP A 96 6.42 6.29 -1.76
N VAL A 97 5.16 6.67 -1.99
CA VAL A 97 4.10 5.68 -2.18
C VAL A 97 4.30 4.88 -3.47
N PHE A 98 4.02 3.58 -3.39
CA PHE A 98 4.11 2.67 -4.54
C PHE A 98 3.14 3.05 -5.67
N LEU A 99 1.93 3.47 -5.30
CA LEU A 99 0.94 4.00 -6.23
C LEU A 99 -0.01 4.97 -5.55
N LEU A 100 -0.62 5.84 -6.33
CA LEU A 100 -1.75 6.66 -5.90
C LEU A 100 -3.06 5.90 -6.13
N PHE A 101 -3.83 5.72 -5.07
CA PHE A 101 -5.08 4.98 -5.00
C PHE A 101 -6.25 5.95 -4.79
N ASP A 102 -7.27 5.83 -5.65
CA ASP A 102 -8.50 6.64 -5.66
C ASP A 102 -8.30 8.11 -5.30
N THR A 103 -7.39 8.78 -6.02
CA THR A 103 -7.32 10.24 -5.94
C THR A 103 -8.50 10.77 -6.72
N GLY A 104 -9.57 11.14 -6.01
CA GLY A 104 -10.89 11.53 -6.51
C GLY A 104 -10.97 11.90 -7.99
N ILE A 105 -11.79 11.15 -8.73
CA ILE A 105 -12.08 11.32 -10.15
C ILE A 105 -12.55 12.76 -10.42
N ASP A 106 -11.59 13.60 -10.79
CA ASP A 106 -11.64 14.81 -11.65
C ASP A 106 -10.39 15.71 -11.51
N TYR A 107 -9.47 15.41 -10.57
CA TYR A 107 -8.23 16.21 -10.41
C TYR A 107 -7.02 15.58 -11.11
N THR A 108 -7.04 14.28 -11.35
CA THR A 108 -6.02 13.55 -12.12
C THR A 108 -5.99 13.95 -13.58
N THR A 109 -7.10 14.35 -14.22
CA THR A 109 -7.06 14.85 -15.62
C THR A 109 -6.19 16.09 -15.78
N ASN A 110 -6.11 16.97 -14.77
CA ASN A 110 -5.23 18.14 -14.81
C ASN A 110 -3.75 17.79 -14.53
N LEU A 111 -3.47 16.77 -13.72
CA LEU A 111 -2.11 16.28 -13.44
C LEU A 111 -1.57 15.32 -14.51
N ILE A 112 -2.42 14.50 -15.13
CA ILE A 112 -2.06 13.65 -16.27
C ILE A 112 -1.74 14.53 -17.49
N ASN A 113 -2.47 15.64 -17.67
CA ASN A 113 -2.16 16.65 -18.68
C ASN A 113 -0.88 17.46 -18.38
N SER A 114 -0.29 17.35 -17.18
CA SER A 114 1.02 17.97 -16.88
C SER A 114 2.22 17.12 -17.32
N GLN A 115 1.98 15.94 -17.94
CA GLN A 115 2.98 15.01 -18.48
C GLN A 115 3.94 14.38 -17.46
N VAL A 116 3.65 14.45 -16.15
CA VAL A 116 4.56 13.89 -15.13
C VAL A 116 4.31 12.41 -14.82
N VAL A 117 3.11 11.86 -15.11
CA VAL A 117 2.77 10.46 -14.79
C VAL A 117 2.03 9.77 -15.94
N PRO A 118 2.55 8.65 -16.49
CA PRO A 118 1.81 7.83 -17.45
C PRO A 118 0.57 7.22 -16.78
N SER A 119 -0.62 7.52 -17.30
CA SER A 119 -1.86 6.89 -16.86
C SER A 119 -2.09 5.58 -17.62
N TYR A 120 -2.06 4.45 -16.91
CA TYR A 120 -2.50 3.16 -17.45
C TYR A 120 -4.00 3.00 -17.21
N ASN A 121 -4.80 3.04 -18.27
CA ASN A 121 -6.24 2.82 -18.21
C ASN A 121 -6.57 1.38 -18.60
N ASP A 122 -6.21 0.44 -17.73
CA ASP A 122 -6.54 -0.98 -17.89
C ASP A 122 -7.70 -1.37 -16.96
N THR A 123 -8.89 -1.48 -17.54
CA THR A 123 -10.13 -1.88 -16.85
C THR A 123 -10.29 -3.40 -16.74
N SER A 124 -9.32 -4.18 -17.21
CA SER A 124 -9.35 -5.66 -17.11
C SER A 124 -8.90 -6.19 -15.74
N LEU A 125 -8.38 -5.31 -14.87
CA LEU A 125 -8.01 -5.65 -13.50
C LEU A 125 -9.26 -5.89 -12.66
N ALA A 126 -9.33 -7.05 -12.01
CA ALA A 126 -10.50 -7.55 -11.26
C ALA A 126 -11.02 -6.62 -10.14
N ALA A 127 -10.29 -5.56 -9.79
CA ALA A 127 -10.71 -4.56 -8.81
C ALA A 127 -11.57 -3.41 -9.41
N VAL A 128 -11.67 -3.29 -10.74
CA VAL A 128 -12.46 -2.24 -11.42
C VAL A 128 -13.76 -2.86 -11.94
N VAL A 129 -14.65 -3.26 -11.03
CA VAL A 129 -16.05 -3.54 -11.39
C VAL A 129 -16.85 -2.28 -11.08
N THR A 130 -17.13 -1.52 -12.14
CA THR A 130 -18.09 -0.41 -12.13
C THR A 130 -19.45 -0.96 -11.71
N ILE A 131 -20.00 -0.49 -10.58
CA ILE A 131 -21.41 -0.72 -10.25
C ILE A 131 -22.22 0.23 -11.14
N GLU A 132 -22.59 -0.22 -12.33
CA GLU A 132 -23.66 0.42 -13.09
C GLU A 132 -25.01 -0.14 -12.64
N HIS A 133 -25.86 0.75 -12.13
CA HIS A 133 -27.32 0.63 -12.15
C HIS A 133 -27.90 1.99 -12.54
#